data_AF-X0UMN0-F1
#
_entry.id   AF-X0UMN0-F1
#
_cell.length_a   1.000
_cell.length_b   1.000
_cell.length_c   1.000
_cell.angle_alpha   90.00
_cell.angle_beta   90.00
_cell.angle_gamma   90.00
#
_symmetry.space_group_name_H-M   'P 1'
#
loop_
_entity.id
_entity.type
_entity.pdbx_description
1 polymer ?
#
loop_
_entity_poly.entity_id
_entity_poly.type
_entity_poly.pdbx_seq_one_letter_code
_entity_poly.pdbx_strand_id
1 'polypeptide(L)'
;FATMDHPRGLFYDNNTLWVLHPPNITVYHDDNGDGVADRSKVLITGISTDQVKRRGADHTTNGIRMAIDGWIYIAVGDFGFVDAKGTDGKTLSLRGGGVARFRPDGSELEMYAYGLRNIVDVCIDPRLNVFTRDNTNDGGGWDLRLSHIVQSGHYGYPSLFKHFDDEILRPLADYGGGSGCGGMFASEPWLPEKYRDALLTCDWGRSKVFFQPLKPDGATFSAEQEDFLSITRPTDIDADGLGNLYVSSWQGGQFKYAGENVGYVAQ
;
A
#
# COMPACT_ATOMS: atom_id res chain seq x y z
N PHE A 1 -6.55 -18.01 -11.05
CA PHE A 1 -7.53 -17.51 -10.05
C PHE A 1 -8.68 -16.73 -10.69
N ALA A 2 -8.53 -15.47 -11.12
CA ALA A 2 -9.62 -14.68 -11.75
C ALA A 2 -9.08 -13.64 -12.75
N THR A 3 -9.95 -13.10 -13.61
CA THR A 3 -9.62 -12.05 -14.60
C THR A 3 -10.33 -10.74 -14.25
N MET A 4 -9.59 -9.63 -14.22
CA MET A 4 -10.11 -8.28 -13.94
C MET A 4 -9.18 -7.20 -14.51
N ASP A 5 -9.69 -5.98 -14.61
CA ASP A 5 -8.90 -4.80 -15.01
C ASP A 5 -8.29 -4.11 -13.79
N HIS A 6 -7.08 -3.58 -13.94
CA HIS A 6 -6.39 -2.81 -12.89
C HIS A 6 -6.26 -3.49 -11.51
N PRO A 7 -5.81 -4.75 -11.38
CA PRO A 7 -5.48 -5.32 -10.07
C PRO A 7 -4.36 -4.49 -9.40
N ARG A 8 -4.57 -4.09 -8.14
CA ARG A 8 -3.63 -3.23 -7.39
C ARG A 8 -3.09 -3.90 -6.14
N GLY A 9 -3.95 -4.07 -5.14
CA GLY A 9 -3.66 -4.73 -3.89
C GLY A 9 -4.45 -6.02 -3.79
N LEU A 10 -3.86 -7.04 -3.19
CA LEU A 10 -4.54 -8.30 -2.93
C LEU A 10 -4.04 -8.91 -1.62
N PHE A 11 -4.88 -9.73 -1.00
CA PHE A 11 -4.42 -10.70 -0.02
C PHE A 11 -5.24 -11.98 -0.18
N TYR A 12 -4.57 -13.11 0.06
CA TYR A 12 -5.15 -14.44 -0.05
C TYR A 12 -5.18 -15.09 1.32
N ASP A 13 -6.31 -15.67 1.68
CA ASP A 13 -6.47 -16.49 2.88
C ASP A 13 -7.50 -17.60 2.62
N ASN A 14 -7.15 -18.84 2.97
CA ASN A 14 -8.02 -20.01 2.92
C ASN A 14 -8.92 -20.10 1.68
N ASN A 15 -8.31 -20.28 0.49
CA ASN A 15 -8.99 -20.33 -0.81
C ASN A 15 -9.85 -19.11 -1.16
N THR A 16 -9.63 -17.99 -0.47
CA THR A 16 -10.36 -16.74 -0.69
C THR A 16 -9.35 -15.64 -1.02
N LEU A 17 -9.61 -14.92 -2.09
CA LEU A 17 -8.78 -13.82 -2.57
C LEU A 17 -9.58 -12.53 -2.54
N TRP A 18 -9.10 -11.54 -1.80
CA TRP A 18 -9.60 -10.18 -1.87
C TRP A 18 -8.71 -9.41 -2.82
N VAL A 19 -9.32 -8.71 -3.79
CA VAL A 19 -8.58 -7.88 -4.74
C VAL A 19 -9.19 -6.48 -4.74
N LEU A 20 -8.34 -5.49 -4.55
CA LEU A 20 -8.62 -4.11 -4.91
C LEU A 20 -8.29 -3.93 -6.39
N HIS A 21 -9.32 -3.67 -7.19
CA HIS A 21 -9.23 -3.39 -8.60
C HIS A 21 -10.16 -2.20 -8.94
N PRO A 22 -9.64 -0.96 -8.99
CA PRO A 22 -10.46 0.24 -9.05
C PRO A 22 -11.45 0.19 -10.22
N PRO A 23 -12.74 0.50 -10.00
CA PRO A 23 -13.29 1.19 -8.83
C PRO A 23 -13.87 0.26 -7.75
N ASN A 24 -13.51 -1.02 -7.72
CA ASN A 24 -14.12 -2.01 -6.84
C ASN A 24 -13.10 -2.70 -5.93
N ILE A 25 -13.61 -3.24 -4.83
CA ILE A 25 -12.96 -4.34 -4.10
C ILE A 25 -13.88 -5.55 -4.22
N THR A 26 -13.34 -6.67 -4.68
CA THR A 26 -14.08 -7.92 -4.86
C THR A 26 -13.40 -9.03 -4.09
N VAL A 27 -14.21 -9.87 -3.45
CA VAL A 27 -13.76 -11.16 -2.90
C VAL A 27 -14.10 -12.28 -3.88
N TYR A 28 -13.16 -13.19 -4.06
CA TYR A 28 -13.23 -14.34 -4.95
C TYR A 28 -12.98 -15.61 -4.13
N HIS A 29 -13.74 -16.67 -4.37
CA HIS A 29 -13.60 -17.94 -3.65
C HIS A 29 -13.33 -19.08 -4.63
N ASP A 30 -12.34 -19.89 -4.32
CA ASP A 30 -12.03 -21.18 -4.96
C ASP A 30 -12.56 -22.29 -4.03
N ASP A 31 -13.82 -22.64 -4.21
CA ASP A 31 -14.53 -23.58 -3.35
C ASP A 31 -14.03 -25.02 -3.58
N ASN A 32 -13.40 -25.30 -4.73
CA ASN A 32 -12.99 -26.64 -5.15
C ASN A 32 -11.47 -26.91 -5.07
N GLY A 33 -10.64 -25.87 -4.90
CA GLY A 33 -9.19 -25.94 -4.74
C GLY A 33 -8.40 -26.13 -6.03
N ASP A 34 -8.96 -25.81 -7.20
CA ASP A 34 -8.31 -25.96 -8.51
C ASP A 34 -7.47 -24.73 -8.94
N GLY A 35 -7.42 -23.69 -8.09
CA GLY A 35 -6.71 -22.44 -8.36
C GLY A 35 -7.51 -21.45 -9.21
N VAL A 36 -8.80 -21.70 -9.43
CA VAL A 36 -9.74 -20.84 -10.17
C VAL A 36 -10.91 -20.48 -9.26
N ALA A 37 -11.31 -19.21 -9.28
CA ALA A 37 -12.45 -18.78 -8.48
C ALA A 37 -13.77 -19.30 -9.07
N ASP A 38 -14.55 -19.99 -8.24
CA ASP A 38 -15.90 -20.48 -8.57
C ASP A 38 -16.96 -19.39 -8.43
N ARG A 39 -16.77 -18.46 -7.47
CA ARG A 39 -17.72 -17.37 -7.19
C ARG A 39 -17.02 -16.11 -6.70
N SER A 40 -17.71 -14.98 -6.86
CA SER A 40 -17.22 -13.68 -6.40
C SER A 40 -18.33 -12.78 -5.87
N LYS A 41 -17.96 -11.81 -5.04
CA LYS A 41 -18.85 -10.79 -4.49
C LYS A 41 -18.12 -9.44 -4.43
N VAL A 42 -18.73 -8.40 -5.00
CA VAL A 42 -18.23 -7.03 -4.82
C VAL A 42 -18.51 -6.61 -3.37
N LEU A 43 -17.46 -6.19 -2.67
CA LEU A 43 -17.53 -5.73 -1.27
C LEU A 43 -17.65 -4.21 -1.18
N ILE A 44 -16.87 -3.51 -1.99
CA ILE A 44 -16.89 -2.05 -2.05
C ILE A 44 -16.96 -1.62 -3.52
N THR A 45 -17.88 -0.72 -3.83
CA THR A 45 -17.94 -0.01 -5.13
C THR A 45 -17.45 1.42 -4.96
N GLY A 46 -17.04 2.09 -6.02
CA GLY A 46 -16.73 3.53 -5.99
C GLY A 46 -15.43 3.89 -5.25
N ILE A 47 -14.54 2.91 -4.99
CA ILE A 47 -13.29 3.11 -4.25
C ILE A 47 -12.19 3.72 -5.14
N SER A 48 -12.55 4.65 -6.02
CA SER A 48 -11.67 5.43 -6.88
C SER A 48 -12.44 6.63 -7.46
N THR A 49 -11.82 7.37 -8.38
CA THR A 49 -12.46 8.45 -9.14
C THR A 49 -12.38 8.17 -10.65
N ASP A 50 -12.97 9.05 -11.46
CA ASP A 50 -12.84 8.98 -12.93
C ASP A 50 -11.38 9.16 -13.41
N GLN A 51 -10.45 9.51 -12.52
CA GLN A 51 -9.02 9.52 -12.84
C GLN A 51 -8.51 8.17 -13.31
N VAL A 52 -9.09 7.05 -12.85
CA VAL A 52 -8.69 5.71 -13.32
C VAL A 52 -8.79 5.58 -14.85
N LYS A 53 -9.78 6.24 -15.47
CA LYS A 53 -9.95 6.23 -16.93
C LYS A 53 -9.04 7.20 -17.66
N ARG A 54 -8.60 8.27 -16.98
CA ARG A 54 -7.82 9.37 -17.58
C ARG A 54 -6.32 9.17 -17.45
N ARG A 55 -5.87 8.63 -16.32
CA ARG A 55 -4.47 8.45 -15.94
C ARG A 55 -4.10 6.99 -15.69
N GLY A 56 -5.02 6.05 -15.91
CA GLY A 56 -4.85 4.68 -15.46
C GLY A 56 -4.87 4.63 -13.93
N ALA A 57 -4.29 3.59 -13.36
CA ALA A 57 -4.28 3.38 -11.92
C ALA A 57 -3.28 4.29 -11.16
N ASP A 58 -2.69 5.28 -11.84
CA ASP A 58 -1.79 6.25 -11.23
C ASP A 58 -2.50 7.03 -10.11
N HIS A 59 -1.87 7.12 -8.92
CA HIS A 59 -2.37 7.85 -7.75
C HIS A 59 -3.81 7.52 -7.28
N THR A 60 -4.35 6.37 -7.68
CA THR A 60 -5.66 5.90 -7.19
C THR A 60 -5.50 5.17 -5.86
N THR A 61 -6.50 4.38 -5.48
CA THR A 61 -6.35 3.36 -4.45
C THR A 61 -5.43 2.23 -4.92
N ASN A 62 -4.59 1.75 -4.00
CA ASN A 62 -3.43 0.91 -4.26
C ASN A 62 -3.48 -0.39 -3.42
N GLY A 63 -2.40 -0.72 -2.70
CA GLY A 63 -2.24 -1.91 -1.87
C GLY A 63 -3.31 -2.06 -0.80
N ILE A 64 -3.58 -3.32 -0.41
CA ILE A 64 -4.42 -3.66 0.73
C ILE A 64 -3.68 -4.62 1.66
N ARG A 65 -3.88 -4.47 2.97
CA ARG A 65 -3.27 -5.33 3.99
C ARG A 65 -4.30 -5.68 5.04
N MET A 66 -4.49 -6.98 5.30
CA MET A 66 -5.25 -7.42 6.47
C MET A 66 -4.37 -7.36 7.71
N ALA A 67 -4.85 -6.70 8.77
CA ALA A 67 -4.17 -6.63 10.06
C ALA A 67 -4.81 -7.59 11.08
N ILE A 68 -4.10 -7.81 12.19
CA ILE A 68 -4.51 -8.76 13.23
C ILE A 68 -5.78 -8.34 13.98
N ASP A 69 -6.22 -7.09 13.83
CA ASP A 69 -7.47 -6.56 14.39
C ASP A 69 -8.71 -6.92 13.54
N GLY A 70 -8.50 -7.66 12.45
CA GLY A 70 -9.56 -8.11 11.54
C GLY A 70 -10.07 -7.00 10.62
N TRP A 71 -9.28 -5.96 10.38
CA TRP A 71 -9.55 -4.94 9.36
C TRP A 71 -8.63 -5.11 8.16
N ILE A 72 -9.13 -4.74 6.98
CA ILE A 72 -8.34 -4.61 5.76
C ILE A 72 -8.09 -3.13 5.53
N TYR A 73 -6.82 -2.75 5.54
CA TYR A 73 -6.35 -1.39 5.31
C TYR A 73 -6.10 -1.18 3.82
N ILE A 74 -6.39 0.02 3.33
CA ILE A 74 -6.27 0.43 1.94
C ILE A 74 -5.30 1.60 1.87
N ALA A 75 -4.26 1.47 1.06
CA ALA A 75 -3.40 2.59 0.68
C ALA A 75 -4.13 3.46 -0.36
N VAL A 76 -4.37 4.74 -0.05
CA VAL A 76 -5.14 5.65 -0.90
C VAL A 76 -4.25 6.78 -1.41
N GLY A 77 -4.05 6.84 -2.73
CA GLY A 77 -3.41 7.97 -3.40
C GLY A 77 -4.29 9.22 -3.47
N ASP A 78 -3.70 10.34 -3.88
CA ASP A 78 -4.25 11.69 -3.72
C ASP A 78 -5.41 12.02 -4.65
N PHE A 79 -5.69 11.16 -5.63
CA PHE A 79 -6.94 11.23 -6.36
C PHE A 79 -8.14 10.82 -5.50
N GLY A 80 -7.90 10.10 -4.40
CA GLY A 80 -8.92 9.67 -3.47
C GLY A 80 -10.00 8.82 -4.13
N PHE A 81 -11.23 8.98 -3.67
CA PHE A 81 -12.39 8.25 -4.16
C PHE A 81 -13.69 9.01 -3.89
N VAL A 82 -14.73 8.73 -4.68
CA VAL A 82 -16.03 9.39 -4.55
C VAL A 82 -17.13 8.35 -4.47
N ASP A 83 -17.99 8.51 -3.46
CA ASP A 83 -19.15 7.67 -3.19
C ASP A 83 -18.80 6.19 -3.06
N ALA A 84 -17.66 5.91 -2.41
CA ALA A 84 -17.27 4.55 -2.10
C ALA A 84 -18.28 3.94 -1.12
N LYS A 85 -18.85 2.78 -1.46
CA LYS A 85 -19.99 2.20 -0.74
C LYS A 85 -19.70 0.77 -0.30
N GLY A 86 -19.80 0.51 1.00
CA GLY A 86 -19.69 -0.82 1.61
C GLY A 86 -20.97 -1.65 1.51
N THR A 87 -20.88 -2.92 1.92
CA THR A 87 -22.02 -3.87 1.88
C THR A 87 -23.12 -3.55 2.87
N ASP A 88 -22.81 -2.81 3.93
CA ASP A 88 -23.74 -2.26 4.93
C ASP A 88 -24.42 -0.96 4.48
N GLY A 89 -24.09 -0.47 3.28
CA GLY A 89 -24.61 0.77 2.72
C GLY A 89 -23.90 2.03 3.21
N LYS A 90 -22.86 1.92 4.05
CA LYS A 90 -22.03 3.06 4.44
C LYS A 90 -21.32 3.63 3.22
N THR A 91 -21.40 4.94 3.05
CA THR A 91 -20.77 5.66 1.94
C THR A 91 -19.69 6.60 2.46
N LEU A 92 -18.56 6.67 1.75
CA LEU A 92 -17.42 7.51 2.09
C LEU A 92 -16.86 8.16 0.82
N SER A 93 -16.38 9.40 0.96
CA SER A 93 -15.67 10.12 -0.09
C SER A 93 -14.42 10.75 0.51
N LEU A 94 -13.33 10.74 -0.26
CA LEU A 94 -12.06 11.35 0.12
C LEU A 94 -11.52 12.17 -1.04
N ARG A 95 -11.17 13.43 -0.76
CA ARG A 95 -10.34 14.26 -1.63
C ARG A 95 -8.94 14.33 -1.02
N GLY A 96 -7.92 13.96 -1.78
CA GLY A 96 -6.57 13.74 -1.26
C GLY A 96 -6.34 12.27 -0.91
N GLY A 97 -5.15 11.97 -0.39
CA GLY A 97 -4.73 10.62 -0.07
C GLY A 97 -4.79 10.34 1.43
N GLY A 98 -4.56 9.09 1.80
CA GLY A 98 -4.71 8.65 3.18
C GLY A 98 -4.69 7.13 3.29
N VAL A 99 -5.18 6.65 4.42
CA VAL A 99 -5.42 5.22 4.65
C VAL A 99 -6.90 5.06 4.98
N ALA A 100 -7.60 4.22 4.24
CA ALA A 100 -8.95 3.78 4.57
C ALA A 100 -8.91 2.35 5.10
N ARG A 101 -9.98 1.87 5.74
CA ARG A 101 -10.11 0.47 6.12
C ARG A 101 -11.56 -0.01 6.12
N PHE A 102 -11.75 -1.31 6.01
CA PHE A 102 -13.06 -1.97 6.01
C PHE A 102 -12.98 -3.38 6.58
N ARG A 103 -14.13 -3.98 6.91
CA ARG A 103 -14.21 -5.37 7.37
C ARG A 103 -14.12 -6.36 6.20
N PRO A 104 -13.66 -7.61 6.41
CA PRO A 104 -13.56 -8.61 5.35
C PRO A 104 -14.85 -8.91 4.57
N ASP A 105 -16.02 -8.60 5.16
CA ASP A 105 -17.34 -8.74 4.53
C ASP A 105 -17.82 -7.49 3.77
N GLY A 106 -17.00 -6.43 3.71
CA GLY A 106 -17.27 -5.17 3.05
C GLY A 106 -17.96 -4.11 3.93
N SER A 107 -18.22 -4.40 5.20
CA SER A 107 -18.89 -3.47 6.12
C SER A 107 -17.92 -2.48 6.79
N GLU A 108 -18.49 -1.49 7.47
CA GLU A 108 -17.81 -0.51 8.33
C GLU A 108 -16.76 0.37 7.64
N LEU A 109 -16.77 0.51 6.31
CA LEU A 109 -15.82 1.35 5.55
C LEU A 109 -15.56 2.71 6.20
N GLU A 110 -14.32 3.00 6.56
CA GLU A 110 -13.94 4.23 7.26
C GLU A 110 -12.54 4.74 6.89
N MET A 111 -12.29 6.01 7.20
CA MET A 111 -10.95 6.57 7.12
C MET A 111 -10.15 6.24 8.38
N TYR A 112 -8.94 5.75 8.19
CA TYR A 112 -7.96 5.54 9.25
C TYR A 112 -7.02 6.75 9.39
N ALA A 113 -6.54 7.33 8.29
CA ALA A 113 -5.68 8.51 8.30
C ALA A 113 -5.84 9.33 7.00
N TYR A 114 -5.41 10.59 7.05
CA TYR A 114 -5.60 11.57 5.97
C TYR A 114 -4.29 12.26 5.59
N GLY A 115 -4.26 12.88 4.43
CA GLY A 115 -3.24 13.86 4.10
C GLY A 115 -1.94 13.26 3.55
N LEU A 116 -2.02 12.09 2.92
CA LEU A 116 -0.91 11.45 2.22
C LEU A 116 -0.99 11.75 0.72
N ARG A 117 0.12 11.55 -0.02
CA ARG A 117 0.15 11.81 -1.47
C ARG A 117 -0.18 10.57 -2.28
N ASN A 118 0.78 9.67 -2.50
CA ASN A 118 0.58 8.50 -3.34
C ASN A 118 1.27 7.30 -2.69
N ILE A 119 0.70 6.87 -1.57
CA ILE A 119 1.16 5.66 -0.88
C ILE A 119 0.70 4.44 -1.68
N VAL A 120 1.65 3.58 -2.03
CA VAL A 120 1.33 2.36 -2.79
C VAL A 120 0.92 1.22 -1.86
N ASP A 121 1.38 1.24 -0.61
CA ASP A 121 1.14 0.16 0.34
C ASP A 121 1.21 0.60 1.80
N VAL A 122 0.74 -0.26 2.70
CA VAL A 122 0.76 -0.09 4.16
C VAL A 122 1.36 -1.32 4.84
N CYS A 123 2.45 -1.11 5.58
CA CYS A 123 3.08 -2.15 6.40
C CYS A 123 2.51 -2.07 7.81
N ILE A 124 2.04 -3.19 8.36
CA ILE A 124 1.41 -3.21 9.69
C ILE A 124 2.10 -4.25 10.55
N ASP A 125 2.59 -3.83 11.72
CA ASP A 125 3.23 -4.74 12.67
C ASP A 125 2.19 -5.46 13.57
N PRO A 126 2.59 -6.51 14.30
CA PRO A 126 1.71 -7.22 15.25
C PRO A 126 1.25 -6.39 16.45
N ARG A 127 1.72 -5.16 16.62
CA ARG A 127 1.26 -4.21 17.64
C ARG A 127 0.33 -3.15 17.04
N LEU A 128 -0.06 -3.30 15.77
CA LEU A 128 -0.91 -2.39 14.99
C LEU A 128 -0.28 -1.01 14.77
N ASN A 129 1.06 -0.93 14.80
CA ASN A 129 1.76 0.22 14.24
C ASN A 129 1.68 0.14 12.71
N VAL A 130 1.18 1.21 12.09
CA VAL A 130 0.98 1.28 10.64
C VAL A 130 2.07 2.16 10.05
N PHE A 131 2.71 1.72 8.98
CA PHE A 131 3.78 2.45 8.31
C PHE A 131 3.52 2.52 6.82
N THR A 132 4.05 3.56 6.19
CA THR A 132 4.01 3.67 4.74
C THR A 132 5.17 4.50 4.22
N ARG A 133 5.63 4.17 3.01
CA ARG A 133 6.58 4.95 2.23
C ARG A 133 5.82 5.69 1.14
N ASP A 134 5.68 6.99 1.32
CA ASP A 134 4.97 7.85 0.38
C ASP A 134 5.85 8.25 -0.81
N ASN A 135 5.21 8.61 -1.92
CA ASN A 135 5.86 9.04 -3.15
C ASN A 135 6.09 10.55 -3.19
N THR A 136 7.12 10.98 -3.94
CA THR A 136 7.45 12.39 -4.10
C THR A 136 6.41 13.14 -4.92
N ASN A 137 6.33 14.45 -4.77
CA ASN A 137 5.61 15.35 -5.67
C ASN A 137 6.48 15.91 -6.78
N ASP A 138 7.45 15.13 -7.28
CA ASP A 138 8.22 15.42 -8.49
C ASP A 138 8.89 16.81 -8.47
N GLY A 139 9.46 17.20 -7.33
CA GLY A 139 10.06 18.53 -7.09
C GLY A 139 9.08 19.60 -6.64
N GLY A 140 7.80 19.26 -6.44
CA GLY A 140 6.72 20.14 -6.01
C GLY A 140 6.68 20.44 -4.51
N GLY A 141 7.72 20.08 -3.74
CA GLY A 141 7.87 20.37 -2.31
C GLY A 141 7.38 19.29 -1.34
N TRP A 142 7.05 18.09 -1.84
CA TRP A 142 6.75 16.93 -1.00
C TRP A 142 7.68 15.80 -1.42
N ASP A 143 8.62 15.45 -0.57
CA ASP A 143 9.62 14.42 -0.89
C ASP A 143 9.20 13.04 -0.38
N LEU A 144 9.98 12.04 -0.77
CA LEU A 144 9.81 10.65 -0.37
C LEU A 144 9.95 10.56 1.14
N ARG A 145 8.94 10.00 1.80
CA ARG A 145 8.88 9.99 3.25
C ARG A 145 8.44 8.66 3.80
N LEU A 146 9.09 8.24 4.88
CA LEU A 146 8.63 7.14 5.71
C LEU A 146 7.82 7.73 6.86
N SER A 147 6.59 7.25 7.05
CA SER A 147 5.70 7.77 8.09
C SER A 147 5.17 6.63 8.96
N HIS A 148 5.12 6.88 10.27
CA HIS A 148 4.32 6.11 11.22
C HIS A 148 2.91 6.72 11.21
N ILE A 149 1.92 5.93 10.83
CA ILE A 149 0.54 6.34 10.59
C ILE A 149 -0.30 6.13 11.86
N VAL A 150 -0.63 7.26 12.49
CA VAL A 150 -1.50 7.30 13.68
C VAL A 150 -2.95 7.42 13.23
N GLN A 151 -3.83 6.66 13.86
CA GLN A 151 -5.27 6.72 13.60
C GLN A 151 -5.79 8.16 13.77
N SER A 152 -6.64 8.57 12.83
CA SER A 152 -7.20 9.93 12.68
C SER A 152 -6.15 11.02 12.41
N GLY A 153 -4.89 10.65 12.16
CA GLY A 153 -3.82 11.59 11.84
C GLY A 153 -3.98 12.28 10.48
N HIS A 154 -3.41 13.48 10.36
CA HIS A 154 -3.38 14.25 9.12
C HIS A 154 -1.93 14.62 8.74
N TYR A 155 -1.48 14.16 7.57
CA TYR A 155 -0.08 14.27 7.13
C TYR A 155 0.18 15.46 6.19
N GLY A 156 -0.87 16.20 5.80
CA GLY A 156 -0.72 17.54 5.22
C GLY A 156 -0.84 17.67 3.71
N TYR A 157 -0.74 16.60 2.93
CA TYR A 157 -0.90 16.67 1.49
C TYR A 157 -2.39 16.67 1.09
N PRO A 158 -2.86 17.43 0.09
CA PRO A 158 -2.12 18.42 -0.70
C PRO A 158 -2.15 19.84 -0.13
N SER A 159 -2.80 20.07 1.01
CA SER A 159 -3.21 21.43 1.41
C SER A 159 -2.22 22.19 2.29
N LEU A 160 -1.51 21.51 3.19
CA LEU A 160 -0.72 22.14 4.26
C LEU A 160 0.78 22.14 3.97
N PHE A 161 1.26 21.18 3.19
CA PHE A 161 2.68 20.83 3.12
C PHE A 161 3.67 21.90 2.63
N LYS A 162 3.20 22.99 2.02
CA LYS A 162 4.08 24.08 1.51
C LYS A 162 4.27 25.23 2.47
N HIS A 163 3.25 25.56 3.25
CA HIS A 163 3.18 26.81 4.01
C HIS A 163 2.75 26.61 5.47
N PHE A 164 2.33 25.40 5.83
CA PHE A 164 1.82 25.02 7.15
C PHE A 164 2.40 23.64 7.53
N ASP A 165 3.71 23.43 7.29
CA ASP A 165 4.37 22.15 7.51
C ASP A 165 4.60 21.83 9.00
N ASP A 166 4.34 22.78 9.88
CA ASP A 166 4.28 22.66 11.34
C ASP A 166 2.89 22.25 11.87
N GLU A 167 1.84 22.31 11.04
CA GLU A 167 0.45 21.93 11.40
C GLU A 167 0.11 20.46 11.03
N ILE A 168 1.11 19.64 10.70
CA ILE A 168 0.93 18.28 10.19
C ILE A 168 1.65 17.25 11.07
N LEU A 169 1.18 16.00 11.04
CA LEU A 169 1.99 14.90 11.56
C LEU A 169 3.22 14.73 10.67
N ARG A 170 4.39 14.86 11.30
CA ARG A 170 5.69 14.79 10.61
C ARG A 170 6.01 13.33 10.25
N PRO A 171 6.66 13.09 9.10
CA PRO A 171 7.18 11.77 8.79
C PRO A 171 8.31 11.39 9.77
N LEU A 172 8.59 10.09 9.87
CA LEU A 172 9.77 9.60 10.60
C LEU A 172 11.07 10.03 9.91
N ALA A 173 11.06 10.04 8.57
CA ALA A 173 12.16 10.56 7.76
C ALA A 173 11.66 11.12 6.44
N ASP A 174 12.34 12.16 5.99
CA ASP A 174 12.33 12.65 4.62
C ASP A 174 13.63 12.18 3.95
N TYR A 175 13.50 11.51 2.81
CA TYR A 175 14.62 10.98 2.08
C TYR A 175 14.96 11.79 0.82
N GLY A 176 14.18 12.81 0.45
CA GLY A 176 14.36 13.55 -0.81
C GLY A 176 13.73 12.84 -2.02
N GLY A 177 14.37 12.92 -3.18
CA GLY A 177 13.86 12.33 -4.44
C GLY A 177 13.80 10.80 -4.44
N GLY A 178 12.84 10.20 -5.12
CA GLY A 178 12.65 8.75 -5.16
C GLY A 178 11.25 8.39 -5.60
N SER A 179 10.88 7.12 -5.48
CA SER A 179 9.50 6.71 -5.72
C SER A 179 9.15 5.48 -4.90
N GLY A 180 8.46 5.72 -3.79
CA GLY A 180 8.01 4.68 -2.89
C GLY A 180 7.02 3.76 -3.57
N CYS A 181 7.18 2.45 -3.36
CA CYS A 181 6.27 1.43 -3.83
C CYS A 181 5.82 0.55 -2.65
N GLY A 182 5.62 -0.74 -2.88
CA GLY A 182 5.18 -1.71 -1.87
C GLY A 182 6.20 -1.96 -0.76
N GLY A 183 5.76 -2.62 0.30
CA GLY A 183 6.62 -2.95 1.42
C GLY A 183 5.96 -3.88 2.41
N MET A 184 6.78 -4.56 3.21
CA MET A 184 6.30 -5.48 4.23
C MET A 184 6.87 -5.15 5.61
N PHE A 185 6.12 -5.53 6.64
CA PHE A 185 6.70 -5.74 7.96
C PHE A 185 7.30 -7.15 8.00
N ALA A 186 8.61 -7.23 8.21
CA ALA A 186 9.36 -8.48 8.20
C ALA A 186 9.33 -9.16 9.58
N SER A 187 8.29 -9.95 9.83
CA SER A 187 8.14 -10.76 11.04
C SER A 187 8.64 -12.20 10.93
N GLU A 188 9.20 -12.58 9.77
CA GLU A 188 9.47 -13.98 9.48
C GLU A 188 10.57 -14.56 10.37
N PRO A 189 10.31 -15.68 11.08
CA PRO A 189 11.27 -16.25 12.03
C PRO A 189 12.50 -16.86 11.35
N TRP A 190 12.47 -17.03 10.03
CA TRP A 190 13.54 -17.60 9.22
C TRP A 190 14.51 -16.56 8.67
N LEU A 191 14.13 -15.27 8.67
CA LEU A 191 15.04 -14.20 8.27
C LEU A 191 16.23 -14.13 9.24
N PRO A 192 17.41 -13.67 8.80
CA PRO A 192 18.49 -13.33 9.73
C PRO A 192 17.99 -12.36 10.82
N GLU A 193 18.43 -12.54 12.07
CA GLU A 193 17.94 -11.77 13.24
C GLU A 193 17.92 -10.26 12.99
N LYS A 194 18.93 -9.74 12.29
CA LYS A 194 19.02 -8.32 11.90
C LYS A 194 17.79 -7.83 11.12
N TYR A 195 17.20 -8.66 10.27
CA TYR A 195 16.11 -8.28 9.36
C TYR A 195 14.71 -8.59 9.90
N ARG A 196 14.60 -9.04 11.15
CA ARG A 196 13.31 -9.30 11.81
C ARG A 196 12.79 -8.04 12.49
N ASP A 197 11.48 -8.00 12.69
CA ASP A 197 10.75 -6.93 13.38
C ASP A 197 11.06 -5.53 12.81
N ALA A 198 11.14 -5.46 11.49
CA ALA A 198 11.58 -4.29 10.74
C ALA A 198 10.74 -4.09 9.49
N LEU A 199 10.93 -2.95 8.83
CA LEU A 199 10.31 -2.69 7.53
C LEU A 199 11.28 -3.05 6.40
N LEU A 200 10.73 -3.63 5.34
CA LEU A 200 11.37 -3.74 4.04
C LEU A 200 10.51 -2.97 3.03
N THR A 201 11.02 -1.88 2.47
CA THR A 201 10.24 -1.00 1.59
C THR A 201 10.92 -0.83 0.23
N CYS A 202 10.15 -0.95 -0.84
CA CYS A 202 10.62 -0.78 -2.21
C CYS A 202 10.67 0.71 -2.61
N ASP A 203 11.71 1.08 -3.35
CA ASP A 203 11.82 2.36 -4.04
C ASP A 203 12.26 2.13 -5.48
N TRP A 204 11.32 2.28 -6.43
CA TRP A 204 11.64 2.04 -7.84
C TRP A 204 12.60 3.08 -8.40
N GLY A 205 12.61 4.29 -7.82
CA GLY A 205 13.31 5.46 -8.36
C GLY A 205 14.78 5.37 -8.02
N ARG A 206 15.07 4.75 -6.88
CA ARG A 206 16.41 4.44 -6.40
C ARG A 206 16.88 3.04 -6.78
N SER A 207 15.99 2.19 -7.31
CA SER A 207 16.30 0.79 -7.65
C SER A 207 16.85 0.02 -6.44
N LYS A 208 16.14 0.15 -5.32
CA LYS A 208 16.52 -0.43 -4.04
C LYS A 208 15.29 -0.95 -3.29
N VAL A 209 15.47 -2.05 -2.59
CA VAL A 209 14.71 -2.36 -1.38
C VAL A 209 15.54 -1.86 -0.21
N PHE A 210 14.91 -1.10 0.68
CA PHE A 210 15.54 -0.58 1.88
C PHE A 210 15.06 -1.37 3.10
N PHE A 211 15.97 -1.63 4.02
CA PHE A 211 15.69 -2.13 5.35
C PHE A 211 15.60 -0.96 6.33
N GLN A 212 14.54 -0.90 7.14
CA GLN A 212 14.42 0.07 8.23
C GLN A 212 14.16 -0.63 9.56
N PRO A 213 15.15 -0.65 10.48
CA PRO A 213 14.91 -1.15 11.81
C PRO A 213 13.95 -0.21 12.54
N LEU A 214 12.99 -0.79 13.26
CA LEU A 214 12.08 -0.02 14.10
C LEU A 214 12.68 0.16 15.50
N LYS A 215 13.21 1.35 15.76
CA LYS A 215 13.74 1.73 17.07
C LYS A 215 12.72 2.63 17.79
N PRO A 216 12.08 2.17 18.88
CA PRO A 216 11.14 2.99 19.63
C PRO A 216 11.77 4.29 20.13
N ASP A 217 11.06 5.40 19.96
CA ASP A 217 11.42 6.72 20.46
C ASP A 217 10.15 7.44 20.96
N GLY A 218 9.97 7.45 22.29
CA GLY A 218 8.77 7.95 22.93
C GLY A 218 7.51 7.21 22.46
N ALA A 219 6.56 7.96 21.88
CA ALA A 219 5.30 7.43 21.35
C ALA A 219 5.38 7.05 19.85
N THR A 220 6.58 7.08 19.26
CA THR A 220 6.81 6.78 17.84
C THR A 220 8.13 6.01 17.68
N PHE A 221 8.73 6.06 16.50
CA PHE A 221 9.98 5.40 16.15
C PHE A 221 10.98 6.40 15.57
N SER A 222 12.27 6.17 15.76
CA SER A 222 13.31 6.86 15.00
C SER A 222 13.51 6.18 13.64
N ALA A 223 13.71 6.96 12.58
CA ALA A 223 14.00 6.41 11.27
C ALA A 223 15.50 6.19 11.04
N GLU A 224 15.86 4.97 10.67
CA GLU A 224 17.13 4.62 10.04
C GLU A 224 16.82 3.83 8.77
N GLN A 225 17.70 3.86 7.78
CA GLN A 225 17.59 2.97 6.64
C GLN A 225 18.95 2.46 6.19
N GLU A 226 18.97 1.22 5.72
CA GLU A 226 20.10 0.60 5.04
C GLU A 226 19.64 0.01 3.71
N ASP A 227 20.58 -0.14 2.78
CA ASP A 227 20.32 -0.90 1.56
C ASP A 227 20.12 -2.39 1.92
N PHE A 228 18.99 -2.96 1.51
CA PHE A 228 18.74 -4.40 1.65
C PHE A 228 19.06 -5.15 0.36
N LEU A 229 18.49 -4.69 -0.75
CA LEU A 229 18.64 -5.32 -2.07
C LEU A 229 18.76 -4.25 -3.16
N SER A 230 19.70 -4.43 -4.08
CA SER A 230 19.76 -3.63 -5.32
C SER A 230 19.05 -4.38 -6.44
N ILE A 231 17.96 -3.81 -6.93
CA ILE A 231 17.10 -4.42 -7.94
C ILE A 231 16.49 -3.31 -8.78
N THR A 232 16.36 -3.51 -10.09
CA THR A 232 15.79 -2.46 -10.95
C THR A 232 14.32 -2.29 -10.64
N ARG A 233 13.88 -1.05 -10.39
CA ARG A 233 12.45 -0.69 -10.24
C ARG A 233 11.61 -1.68 -9.40
N PRO A 234 11.97 -1.98 -8.14
CA PRO A 234 11.15 -2.85 -7.30
C PRO A 234 9.79 -2.21 -7.04
N THR A 235 8.72 -2.98 -7.18
CA THR A 235 7.34 -2.53 -7.01
C THR A 235 6.70 -3.04 -5.73
N ASP A 236 7.11 -4.22 -5.24
CA ASP A 236 6.57 -4.81 -4.03
C ASP A 236 7.50 -5.90 -3.49
N ILE A 237 7.34 -6.26 -2.21
CA ILE A 237 8.06 -7.34 -1.53
C ILE A 237 7.12 -8.08 -0.57
N ASP A 238 7.16 -9.42 -0.61
CA ASP A 238 6.42 -10.26 0.34
C ASP A 238 7.18 -11.56 0.64
N ALA A 239 6.68 -12.34 1.61
CA ALA A 239 7.25 -13.63 2.00
C ALA A 239 6.27 -14.79 1.84
N ASP A 240 6.78 -15.99 1.56
CA ASP A 240 5.99 -17.22 1.66
C ASP A 240 6.03 -17.82 3.08
N GLY A 241 5.21 -18.84 3.32
CA GLY A 241 5.16 -19.56 4.61
C GLY A 241 6.44 -20.36 4.96
N LEU A 242 7.44 -20.40 4.08
CA LEU A 242 8.75 -20.99 4.31
C LEU A 242 9.82 -19.93 4.62
N GLY A 243 9.47 -18.63 4.58
CA GLY A 243 10.37 -17.52 4.79
C GLY A 243 11.20 -17.13 3.57
N ASN A 244 10.86 -17.60 2.37
CA ASN A 244 11.44 -17.07 1.14
C ASN A 244 10.86 -15.68 0.88
N LEU A 245 11.72 -14.73 0.50
CA LEU A 245 11.30 -13.40 0.09
C LEU A 245 11.10 -13.36 -1.42
N TYR A 246 10.12 -12.59 -1.86
CA TYR A 246 9.84 -12.34 -3.27
C TYR A 246 9.76 -10.85 -3.52
N VAL A 247 10.49 -10.36 -4.51
CA VAL A 247 10.47 -8.94 -4.89
C VAL A 247 10.02 -8.81 -6.34
N SER A 248 8.92 -8.11 -6.55
CA SER A 248 8.45 -7.79 -7.90
C SER A 248 9.20 -6.58 -8.46
N SER A 249 9.51 -6.63 -9.75
CA SER A 249 10.21 -5.58 -10.48
C SER A 249 9.43 -5.16 -11.70
N TRP A 250 9.31 -3.84 -11.92
CA TRP A 250 8.74 -3.26 -13.14
C TRP A 250 9.79 -2.89 -14.19
N GLN A 251 10.87 -3.68 -14.26
CA GLN A 251 11.89 -3.53 -15.30
C GLN A 251 11.25 -3.61 -16.71
N GLY A 252 11.64 -2.69 -17.58
CA GLY A 252 11.08 -2.59 -18.94
C GLY A 252 9.70 -1.93 -19.01
N GLY A 253 9.05 -1.68 -17.85
CA GLY A 253 7.76 -1.01 -17.77
C GLY A 253 7.76 0.43 -18.28
N GLN A 254 6.62 0.85 -18.80
CA GLN A 254 6.38 2.18 -19.35
C GLN A 254 5.06 2.73 -18.81
N PHE A 255 4.89 4.05 -18.83
CA PHE A 255 3.62 4.70 -18.45
C PHE A 255 2.45 4.35 -19.38
N LYS A 256 2.72 3.75 -20.54
CA LYS A 256 1.71 3.15 -21.44
C LYS A 256 1.89 1.64 -21.45
N TYR A 257 0.83 0.93 -21.81
CA TYR A 257 0.88 -0.52 -21.97
C TYR A 257 2.06 -0.93 -22.88
N ALA A 258 2.95 -1.76 -22.34
CA ALA A 258 4.18 -2.18 -22.99
C ALA A 258 4.17 -3.67 -23.39
N GLY A 259 3.01 -4.32 -23.33
CA GLY A 259 2.83 -5.76 -23.56
C GLY A 259 2.64 -6.55 -22.27
N GLU A 260 2.37 -7.86 -22.42
CA GLU A 260 2.02 -8.76 -21.30
C GLU A 260 3.25 -9.20 -20.50
N ASN A 261 4.42 -9.29 -21.14
CA ASN A 261 5.65 -9.83 -20.56
C ASN A 261 6.59 -8.70 -20.12
N VAL A 262 6.20 -7.97 -19.08
CA VAL A 262 6.95 -6.83 -18.52
C VAL A 262 7.27 -7.11 -17.06
N GLY A 263 8.51 -6.82 -16.65
CA GLY A 263 8.96 -7.04 -15.29
C GLY A 263 9.33 -8.48 -15.00
N TYR A 264 9.55 -8.77 -13.71
CA TYR A 264 9.86 -10.10 -13.19
C TYR A 264 9.62 -10.15 -11.68
N VAL A 265 9.63 -11.35 -11.11
CA VAL A 265 9.70 -11.59 -9.66
C VAL A 265 11.04 -12.24 -9.36
N ALA A 266 11.80 -11.64 -8.44
CA ALA A 266 13.01 -12.23 -7.88
C ALA A 266 12.66 -12.95 -6.58
N GLN A 267 13.38 -14.05 -6.30
CA GLN A 267 13.37 -14.78 -5.03
C GLN A 267 14.77 -14.71 -4.41
#